data_AF-A0A077ZHR2-F1
#
_entry.id   AF-A0A077ZHR2-F1
#
_cell.length_a   1.000
_cell.length_b   1.000
_cell.length_c   1.000
_cell.angle_alpha   90.00
_cell.angle_beta   90.00
_cell.angle_gamma   90.00
#
_symmetry.space_group_name_H-M   'P 1'
#
loop_
_entity.id
_entity.type
_entity.pdbx_description
1 polymer ?
#
loop_
_entity_poly.entity_id
_entity_poly.type
_entity_poly.pdbx_seq_one_letter_code
_entity_poly.pdbx_strand_id
1 'polypeptide(L)'
;MLQPRFGAAWRFSSSKVQSLNGNEVDESKLTKYQRFKLAFKRYWYVLLPVHAVTSAIWVGSFYYLLANGFDVVGVLRSVGVSEKIVTALENTPQAGNIALAFALCKDMNVGGTRLAKSAFRFLSCCKMSEALIAVCQMRSESDKEKNWETCEYLMRRAQDRAARMVFFPECFDYMEISKRESVENALTEDGEFIGRFRSLAKELDVWVSLGGFHEKCHQDSKRVYNSHLIIDSSGNVVLKYRKLHLFDVDVPNEVSVRESDYTLPGEYIPPPVNTPVGMLSASTCYDLRFPELCRIARQRGAEILSFPSAFMVNTGMAHWEVLLRSRAIDYQCYVVAAAQFGKHNEKRSSYGHAMVVDPWGNIVSQCSNTEPSICFASIDLPFLQTVRKRLPIMNHLRQDLYCTATVCERLGKLSSCIRWAKLHFESRFVDPRLGKESYAFAEKVIPKSCVFYLTRLTYAFVNRKPVVEGHVLVAPQRCVTKLSLLDAEEVADLFMCVQRIERALEKFYGLSSSTVCIQDGPDAGQTVKHVHVHVLPRRRNDFTENDDVYVAV
;
A
#
# COMPACT_ATOMS: atom_id res chain seq x y z
N MET A 1 0.33 33.18 -33.62
CA MET A 1 0.04 32.47 -34.88
C MET A 1 -0.45 31.07 -34.51
N LEU A 2 -1.66 30.71 -34.99
CA LEU A 2 -2.34 29.40 -34.93
C LEU A 2 -2.96 28.94 -33.58
N GLN A 3 -4.23 29.34 -33.37
CA GLN A 3 -5.25 28.57 -32.62
C GLN A 3 -6.22 27.94 -33.64
N PRO A 4 -6.70 26.69 -33.49
CA PRO A 4 -7.88 26.20 -34.20
C PRO A 4 -9.15 26.37 -33.36
N ARG A 5 -10.09 27.17 -33.86
CA ARG A 5 -11.48 27.26 -33.41
C ARG A 5 -12.25 26.01 -33.87
N PHE A 6 -12.70 25.15 -32.96
CA PHE A 6 -13.76 24.17 -33.24
C PHE A 6 -15.11 24.76 -32.82
N GLY A 7 -15.80 25.36 -33.80
CA GLY A 7 -17.16 25.84 -33.69
C GLY A 7 -17.86 25.63 -35.02
N ALA A 8 -18.19 24.38 -35.36
CA ALA A 8 -19.04 24.04 -36.49
C ALA A 8 -20.44 23.71 -35.94
N ALA A 9 -21.32 24.71 -36.04
CA ALA A 9 -22.74 24.59 -35.75
C ALA A 9 -23.40 23.60 -36.73
N TRP A 10 -24.16 22.66 -36.17
CA TRP A 10 -25.08 21.82 -36.92
C TRP A 10 -26.17 22.69 -37.57
N ARG A 11 -25.98 23.10 -38.82
CA ARG A 11 -27.08 23.54 -39.69
C ARG A 11 -27.73 22.32 -40.29
N PHE A 12 -28.85 21.87 -39.71
CA PHE A 12 -29.76 20.96 -40.41
C PHE A 12 -30.42 21.72 -41.56
N SER A 13 -30.02 21.38 -42.78
CA SER A 13 -30.71 21.78 -44.00
C SER A 13 -32.13 21.22 -43.98
N SER A 14 -33.13 22.09 -43.94
CA SER A 14 -34.53 21.77 -44.16
C SER A 14 -34.76 21.49 -45.65
N SER A 15 -34.52 20.26 -46.09
CA SER A 15 -34.89 19.80 -47.43
C SER A 15 -35.66 18.49 -47.34
N LYS A 16 -36.99 18.62 -47.47
CA LYS A 16 -37.99 17.64 -47.93
C LYS A 16 -37.70 16.16 -47.65
N VAL A 17 -38.36 15.61 -46.63
CA VAL A 17 -38.64 14.17 -46.57
C VAL A 17 -40.13 14.00 -46.25
N GLN A 18 -40.89 13.52 -47.25
CA GLN A 18 -42.31 13.21 -47.15
C GLN A 18 -42.56 12.08 -46.14
N SER A 19 -43.55 12.26 -45.26
CA SER A 19 -44.03 11.19 -44.39
C SER A 19 -45.12 10.38 -45.10
N LEU A 20 -45.09 9.06 -44.91
CA LEU A 20 -45.94 8.04 -45.54
C LEU A 20 -47.46 8.19 -45.31
N ASN A 21 -47.95 9.19 -44.56
CA ASN A 21 -49.37 9.34 -44.20
C ASN A 21 -49.97 10.73 -44.49
N GLY A 22 -49.42 11.51 -45.42
CA GLY A 22 -50.15 12.60 -46.09
C GLY A 22 -50.56 13.85 -45.29
N ASN A 23 -50.37 13.90 -43.97
CA ASN A 23 -50.66 15.08 -43.14
C ASN A 23 -49.36 15.70 -42.61
N GLU A 24 -49.03 16.92 -43.06
CA GLU A 24 -47.95 17.74 -42.50
C GLU A 24 -48.30 18.15 -41.06
N VAL A 25 -47.58 17.60 -40.09
CA VAL A 25 -47.67 18.03 -38.69
C VAL A 25 -46.79 19.26 -38.52
N ASP A 26 -47.40 20.42 -38.26
CA ASP A 26 -46.71 21.64 -37.88
C ASP A 26 -45.96 21.46 -36.55
N GLU A 27 -44.66 21.21 -36.61
CA GLU A 27 -43.80 20.94 -35.45
C GLU A 27 -43.73 22.13 -34.46
N SER A 28 -44.06 23.35 -34.92
CA SER A 28 -44.06 24.53 -34.08
C SER A 28 -45.12 24.46 -32.97
N LYS A 29 -46.21 23.72 -33.18
CA LYS A 29 -47.34 23.56 -32.24
C LYS A 29 -47.21 22.37 -31.29
N LEU A 30 -46.19 21.52 -31.44
CA LEU A 30 -46.01 20.34 -30.60
C LEU A 30 -45.46 20.70 -29.21
N THR A 31 -46.04 20.14 -28.17
CA THR A 31 -45.48 20.16 -26.80
C THR A 31 -44.12 19.46 -26.76
N LYS A 32 -43.28 19.75 -25.76
CA LYS A 32 -41.97 19.09 -25.58
C LYS A 32 -42.08 17.55 -25.60
N TYR A 33 -43.10 17.01 -24.94
CA TYR A 33 -43.37 15.57 -24.93
C TYR A 33 -43.75 15.03 -26.32
N GLN A 34 -44.60 15.74 -27.06
CA GLN A 34 -44.97 15.35 -28.42
C GLN A 34 -43.79 15.44 -29.39
N ARG A 35 -42.94 16.46 -29.28
CA ARG A 35 -41.68 16.55 -30.05
C ARG A 35 -40.75 15.39 -29.73
N PHE A 36 -40.59 15.02 -28.46
CA PHE A 36 -39.80 13.85 -28.07
C PHE A 36 -40.39 12.55 -28.64
N LYS A 37 -41.71 12.34 -28.55
CA LYS A 37 -42.38 11.15 -29.09
C LYS A 37 -42.23 11.07 -30.62
N LEU A 38 -42.32 12.21 -31.31
CA LEU A 38 -42.09 12.29 -32.75
C LEU A 38 -40.63 12.02 -33.13
N ALA A 39 -39.68 12.59 -32.38
CA ALA A 39 -38.24 12.36 -32.57
C ALA A 39 -37.88 10.90 -32.31
N PHE A 40 -38.41 10.28 -31.24
CA PHE A 40 -38.22 8.87 -30.96
C PHE A 40 -38.81 8.02 -32.08
N LYS A 41 -40.03 8.32 -32.56
CA LYS A 41 -40.63 7.58 -33.68
C LYS A 41 -39.80 7.67 -34.98
N ARG A 42 -39.20 8.83 -35.27
CA ARG A 42 -38.39 9.06 -36.48
C ARG A 42 -36.96 8.54 -36.39
N TYR A 43 -36.34 8.60 -35.21
CA TYR A 43 -34.90 8.40 -35.03
C TYR A 43 -34.55 7.39 -33.94
N TRP A 44 -35.47 6.50 -33.53
CA TRP A 44 -35.18 5.51 -32.49
C TRP A 44 -33.91 4.71 -32.77
N TYR A 45 -33.64 4.37 -34.04
CA TYR A 45 -32.47 3.62 -34.49
C TYR A 45 -31.15 4.40 -34.35
N VAL A 46 -31.19 5.73 -34.20
CA VAL A 46 -30.02 6.56 -33.87
C VAL A 46 -29.98 6.85 -32.37
N LEU A 47 -31.13 7.20 -31.79
CA LEU A 47 -31.25 7.62 -30.40
C LEU A 47 -30.88 6.48 -29.43
N LEU A 48 -31.32 5.24 -29.69
CA LEU A 48 -31.02 4.10 -28.82
C LEU A 48 -29.52 3.76 -28.78
N PRO A 49 -28.81 3.58 -29.92
CA PRO A 49 -27.37 3.36 -29.90
C PRO A 49 -26.58 4.51 -29.27
N VAL A 50 -26.93 5.77 -29.59
CA VAL A 50 -26.27 6.93 -28.98
C VAL A 50 -26.47 6.95 -27.48
N HIS A 51 -27.69 6.73 -26.99
CA HIS A 51 -27.97 6.69 -25.55
C HIS A 51 -27.28 5.51 -24.85
N ALA A 52 -27.17 4.36 -25.52
CA ALA A 52 -26.45 3.20 -24.99
C ALA A 52 -24.94 3.49 -24.87
N VAL A 53 -24.32 4.06 -25.90
CA VAL A 53 -22.89 4.42 -25.91
C VAL A 53 -22.60 5.51 -24.87
N THR A 54 -23.39 6.58 -24.82
CA THR A 54 -23.16 7.65 -23.83
C THR A 54 -23.36 7.15 -22.40
N SER A 55 -24.38 6.32 -22.15
CA SER A 55 -24.60 5.73 -20.83
C SER A 55 -23.46 4.79 -20.44
N ALA A 56 -22.95 3.98 -21.37
CA ALA A 56 -21.80 3.11 -21.12
C ALA A 56 -20.52 3.90 -20.80
N ILE A 57 -20.26 5.01 -21.49
CA ILE A 57 -19.13 5.91 -21.22
C ILE A 57 -19.24 6.52 -19.81
N TRP A 58 -20.41 7.02 -19.43
CA TRP A 58 -20.64 7.62 -18.11
C TRP A 58 -20.52 6.59 -17.00
N VAL A 59 -21.17 5.43 -17.12
CA VAL A 59 -21.07 4.33 -16.15
C VAL A 59 -19.62 3.84 -16.03
N GLY A 60 -18.91 3.67 -17.15
CA GLY A 60 -17.50 3.29 -17.16
C GLY A 60 -16.59 4.31 -16.47
N SER A 61 -16.84 5.61 -16.70
CA SER A 61 -16.07 6.70 -16.11
C SER A 61 -16.31 6.81 -14.60
N PHE A 62 -17.56 6.72 -14.13
CA PHE A 62 -17.87 6.71 -12.70
C PHE A 62 -17.32 5.46 -12.01
N TYR A 63 -17.44 4.30 -12.64
CA TYR A 63 -16.84 3.06 -12.14
C TYR A 63 -15.33 3.18 -12.03
N TYR A 64 -14.66 3.77 -13.02
CA TYR A 64 -13.22 4.01 -12.99
C TYR A 64 -12.82 4.92 -11.82
N LEU A 65 -13.53 6.03 -11.61
CA LEU A 65 -13.28 6.93 -10.46
C LEU A 65 -13.44 6.19 -9.13
N LEU A 66 -14.53 5.43 -8.97
CA LEU A 66 -14.82 4.62 -7.79
C LEU A 66 -13.79 3.52 -7.53
N ALA A 67 -13.37 2.81 -8.59
CA ALA A 67 -12.39 1.75 -8.50
C ALA A 67 -10.97 2.27 -8.17
N ASN A 68 -10.68 3.54 -8.46
CA ASN A 68 -9.42 4.20 -8.13
C ASN A 68 -9.47 5.01 -6.82
N GLY A 69 -10.42 4.70 -5.92
CA GLY A 69 -10.43 5.25 -4.56
C GLY A 69 -11.01 6.65 -4.42
N PHE A 70 -11.78 7.14 -5.39
CA PHE A 70 -12.50 8.40 -5.26
C PHE A 70 -13.62 8.26 -4.21
N ASP A 71 -13.59 9.10 -3.16
CA ASP A 71 -14.58 9.09 -2.08
C ASP A 71 -15.92 9.69 -2.54
N VAL A 72 -16.71 8.89 -3.24
CA VAL A 72 -18.07 9.28 -3.65
C VAL A 72 -18.99 9.45 -2.45
N VAL A 73 -18.76 8.76 -1.33
CA VAL A 73 -19.56 8.91 -0.11
C VAL A 73 -19.38 10.32 0.46
N GLY A 74 -18.15 10.82 0.53
CA GLY A 74 -17.83 12.20 0.89
C GLY A 74 -18.48 13.21 -0.06
N VAL A 75 -18.49 12.94 -1.37
CA VAL A 75 -19.16 13.81 -2.35
C VAL A 75 -20.68 13.79 -2.20
N LEU A 76 -21.31 12.64 -2.00
CA LEU A 76 -22.77 12.56 -1.84
C LEU A 76 -23.25 13.25 -0.57
N ARG A 77 -22.48 13.14 0.53
CA ARG A 77 -22.73 13.92 1.74
C ARG A 77 -22.62 15.43 1.47
N SER A 78 -21.62 15.87 0.70
CA SER A 78 -21.43 17.30 0.40
C SER A 78 -22.52 17.89 -0.51
N VAL A 79 -23.19 17.09 -1.33
CA VAL A 79 -24.35 17.52 -2.15
C VAL A 79 -25.71 17.31 -1.48
N GLY A 80 -25.76 16.91 -0.20
CA GLY A 80 -26.99 16.83 0.59
C GLY A 80 -27.88 15.62 0.27
N VAL A 81 -27.30 14.51 -0.19
CA VAL A 81 -28.04 13.26 -0.41
C VAL A 81 -28.46 12.67 0.93
N SER A 82 -29.69 12.15 1.02
CA SER A 82 -30.23 11.61 2.28
C SER A 82 -29.35 10.50 2.85
N GLU A 83 -29.13 10.50 4.16
CA GLU A 83 -28.33 9.47 4.85
C GLU A 83 -28.83 8.05 4.56
N LYS A 84 -30.14 7.84 4.35
CA LYS A 84 -30.68 6.53 3.96
C LYS A 84 -30.05 5.97 2.67
N ILE A 85 -29.74 6.83 1.70
CA ILE A 85 -29.06 6.45 0.45
C ILE A 85 -27.57 6.24 0.71
N VAL A 86 -26.95 7.14 1.49
CA VAL A 86 -25.51 7.07 1.82
C VAL A 86 -25.19 5.77 2.57
N THR A 87 -25.94 5.42 3.60
CA THR A 87 -25.77 4.18 4.38
C THR A 87 -26.01 2.92 3.54
N ALA A 88 -26.96 2.96 2.58
CA ALA A 88 -27.17 1.85 1.67
C ALA A 88 -25.95 1.62 0.75
N LEU A 89 -25.27 2.70 0.35
CA LEU A 89 -24.08 2.67 -0.49
C LEU A 89 -22.84 2.17 0.28
N GLU A 90 -22.65 2.58 1.53
CA GLU A 90 -21.52 2.14 2.38
C GLU A 90 -21.52 0.61 2.61
N ASN A 91 -22.70 0.00 2.67
CA ASN A 91 -22.85 -1.41 3.03
C ASN A 91 -22.80 -2.40 1.85
N THR A 92 -22.53 -1.94 0.63
CA THR A 92 -22.55 -2.81 -0.56
C THR A 92 -21.13 -3.15 -1.05
N PRO A 93 -20.64 -4.40 -0.90
CA PRO A 93 -19.30 -4.78 -1.34
C PRO A 93 -19.21 -4.88 -2.88
N GLN A 94 -18.19 -4.25 -3.51
CA GLN A 94 -17.78 -4.22 -4.95
C GLN A 94 -18.89 -4.04 -6.03
N ALA A 95 -20.01 -4.76 -5.96
CA ALA A 95 -21.24 -4.45 -6.68
C ALA A 95 -21.76 -3.04 -6.39
N GLY A 96 -21.39 -2.47 -5.22
CA GLY A 96 -21.66 -1.08 -4.86
C GLY A 96 -21.09 -0.08 -5.87
N ASN A 97 -19.89 -0.32 -6.42
CA ASN A 97 -19.28 0.60 -7.38
C ASN A 97 -20.05 0.67 -8.71
N ILE A 98 -20.55 -0.47 -9.18
CA ILE A 98 -21.37 -0.53 -10.42
C ILE A 98 -22.74 0.10 -10.17
N ALA A 99 -23.40 -0.24 -9.05
CA ALA A 99 -24.69 0.33 -8.69
C ALA A 99 -24.62 1.86 -8.51
N LEU A 100 -23.54 2.35 -7.89
CA LEU A 100 -23.28 3.76 -7.68
C LEU A 100 -22.95 4.48 -8.98
N ALA A 101 -22.13 3.88 -9.85
CA ALA A 101 -21.89 4.40 -11.20
C ALA A 101 -23.19 4.52 -12.01
N PHE A 102 -24.09 3.53 -11.89
CA PHE A 102 -25.39 3.54 -12.55
C PHE A 102 -26.33 4.60 -11.96
N ALA A 103 -26.36 4.77 -10.63
CA ALA A 103 -27.17 5.79 -9.95
C ALA A 103 -26.72 7.21 -10.35
N LEU A 104 -25.41 7.48 -10.34
CA LEU A 104 -24.83 8.75 -10.78
C LEU A 104 -25.18 9.04 -12.26
N CYS A 105 -25.14 8.01 -13.12
CA CYS A 105 -25.54 8.15 -14.52
C CYS A 105 -27.04 8.42 -14.68
N LYS A 106 -27.90 7.85 -13.84
CA LYS A 106 -29.36 8.01 -13.90
C LYS A 106 -29.78 9.42 -13.46
N ASP A 107 -29.21 9.95 -12.38
CA ASP A 107 -29.52 11.31 -11.91
C ASP A 107 -29.05 12.39 -12.88
N MET A 108 -27.98 12.14 -13.64
CA MET A 108 -27.56 13.05 -14.71
C MET A 108 -28.54 13.10 -15.89
N ASN A 109 -29.26 12.01 -16.17
CA ASN A 109 -30.24 11.94 -17.27
C ASN A 109 -31.62 12.50 -16.89
N VAL A 110 -31.93 12.66 -15.60
CA VAL A 110 -33.21 13.19 -15.10
C VAL A 110 -33.02 14.60 -14.54
N GLY A 111 -32.77 15.57 -15.42
CA GLY A 111 -32.93 16.99 -15.10
C GLY A 111 -31.96 17.58 -14.07
N GLY A 112 -30.70 17.80 -14.44
CA GLY A 112 -29.74 18.35 -13.48
C GLY A 112 -28.50 19.02 -14.08
N THR A 113 -28.65 20.01 -14.98
CA THR A 113 -27.50 20.85 -15.42
C THR A 113 -26.81 21.57 -14.26
N ARG A 114 -27.48 21.73 -13.11
CA ARG A 114 -26.88 22.25 -11.87
C ARG A 114 -25.95 21.24 -11.19
N LEU A 115 -26.35 19.97 -11.07
CA LEU A 115 -25.52 18.92 -10.46
C LEU A 115 -24.30 18.60 -11.32
N ALA A 116 -24.45 18.54 -12.64
CA ALA A 116 -23.31 18.36 -13.54
C ALA A 116 -22.33 19.54 -13.49
N LYS A 117 -22.80 20.80 -13.45
CA LYS A 117 -21.92 21.97 -13.28
C LYS A 117 -21.27 22.03 -11.91
N SER A 118 -21.98 21.63 -10.86
CA SER A 118 -21.43 21.59 -9.50
C SER A 118 -20.41 20.45 -9.36
N ALA A 119 -20.71 19.26 -9.87
CA ALA A 119 -19.79 18.13 -9.93
C ALA A 119 -18.57 18.43 -10.82
N PHE A 120 -18.72 19.13 -11.95
CA PHE A 120 -17.58 19.52 -12.78
C PHE A 120 -16.73 20.62 -12.14
N ARG A 121 -17.34 21.56 -11.40
CA ARG A 121 -16.60 22.53 -10.56
C ARG A 121 -15.90 21.85 -9.39
N PHE A 122 -16.54 20.86 -8.77
CA PHE A 122 -15.97 20.09 -7.67
C PHE A 122 -14.83 19.18 -8.16
N LEU A 123 -14.99 18.52 -9.31
CA LEU A 123 -13.94 17.74 -9.99
C LEU A 123 -12.81 18.62 -10.52
N SER A 124 -13.11 19.85 -10.95
CA SER A 124 -12.10 20.86 -11.32
C SER A 124 -11.41 21.51 -10.11
N CYS A 125 -12.01 21.43 -8.92
CA CYS A 125 -11.42 21.85 -7.65
C CYS A 125 -10.62 20.71 -7.00
N CYS A 126 -11.00 19.45 -7.28
CA CYS A 126 -10.21 18.24 -7.06
C CYS A 126 -9.16 18.02 -8.17
N LYS A 127 -8.43 19.08 -8.58
CA LYS A 127 -6.99 18.85 -8.73
C LYS A 127 -6.59 18.23 -7.40
N MET A 128 -5.94 17.07 -7.40
CA MET A 128 -5.24 16.56 -6.20
C MET A 128 -4.39 17.71 -5.71
N SER A 129 -4.94 18.51 -4.79
CA SER A 129 -4.32 19.74 -4.34
C SER A 129 -3.06 19.30 -3.64
N GLU A 130 -1.94 19.92 -3.98
CA GLU A 130 -0.68 19.74 -3.27
C GLU A 130 -0.95 19.55 -1.77
N ALA A 131 -0.61 18.38 -1.25
CA ALA A 131 -0.89 18.04 0.13
C ALA A 131 0.27 18.54 0.98
N LEU A 132 0.02 19.54 1.84
CA LEU A 132 1.05 20.09 2.70
C LEU A 132 1.38 19.11 3.83
N ILE A 133 2.65 18.79 3.99
CA ILE A 133 3.19 18.04 5.13
C ILE A 133 4.09 18.93 5.98
N ALA A 134 4.25 18.54 7.24
CA ALA A 134 5.16 19.19 8.17
C ALA A 134 6.16 18.17 8.74
N VAL A 135 7.45 18.46 8.66
CA VAL A 135 8.53 17.57 9.10
C VAL A 135 9.23 18.21 10.28
N CYS A 136 9.19 17.52 11.42
CA CYS A 136 9.71 18.03 12.67
C CYS A 136 11.18 17.67 12.83
N GLN A 137 11.92 18.61 13.41
CA GLN A 137 13.26 18.41 13.93
C GLN A 137 13.25 18.79 15.41
N MET A 138 13.71 17.88 16.26
CA MET A 138 13.75 18.10 17.70
C MET A 138 15.01 17.52 18.32
N ARG A 139 15.22 17.83 19.60
CA ARG A 139 16.34 17.33 20.38
C ARG A 139 15.78 16.67 21.62
N SER A 140 15.42 15.40 21.50
CA SER A 140 14.90 14.64 22.63
C SER A 140 15.97 14.45 23.68
N GLU A 141 15.57 14.55 24.94
CA GLU A 141 16.40 14.28 26.12
C GLU A 141 15.80 13.09 26.89
N SER A 142 16.29 12.77 28.09
CA SER A 142 15.71 11.68 28.90
C SER A 142 14.32 12.01 29.46
N ASP A 143 14.00 13.31 29.58
CA ASP A 143 12.72 13.79 30.11
C ASP A 143 11.60 13.68 29.06
N LYS A 144 10.75 12.65 29.22
CA LYS A 144 9.59 12.38 28.36
C LYS A 144 8.59 13.54 28.33
N GLU A 145 8.38 14.26 29.43
CA GLU A 145 7.39 15.34 29.48
C GLU A 145 7.88 16.56 28.72
N LYS A 146 9.15 16.92 28.87
CA LYS A 146 9.78 17.99 28.07
C LYS A 146 9.77 17.67 26.57
N ASN A 147 10.01 16.40 26.22
CA ASN A 147 9.93 15.97 24.81
C ASN A 147 8.50 16.04 24.29
N TRP A 148 7.51 15.64 25.11
CA TRP A 148 6.09 15.76 24.79
C TRP A 148 5.69 17.23 24.55
N GLU A 149 6.07 18.16 25.41
CA GLU A 149 5.80 19.60 25.24
C GLU A 149 6.32 20.12 23.89
N THR A 150 7.51 19.67 23.50
CA THR A 150 8.10 20.02 22.19
C THR A 150 7.28 19.42 21.05
N CYS A 151 6.89 18.14 21.15
CA CYS A 151 6.05 17.49 20.16
C CYS A 151 4.69 18.17 20.00
N GLU A 152 4.01 18.47 21.11
CA GLU A 152 2.74 19.18 21.11
C GLU A 152 2.85 20.55 20.44
N TYR A 153 3.86 21.34 20.81
CA TYR A 153 4.13 22.63 20.19
C TYR A 153 4.31 22.52 18.66
N LEU A 154 5.09 21.54 18.19
CA LEU A 154 5.34 21.34 16.77
C LEU A 154 4.09 20.85 16.02
N MET A 155 3.26 20.00 16.61
CA MET A 155 1.97 19.59 16.03
C MET A 155 1.02 20.78 15.86
N ARG A 156 0.92 21.65 16.88
CA ARG A 156 0.07 22.86 16.80
C ARG A 156 0.57 23.82 15.73
N ARG A 157 1.89 24.02 15.60
CA ARG A 157 2.48 24.82 14.50
C ARG A 157 2.25 24.23 13.12
N ALA A 158 2.18 22.90 13.00
CA ALA A 158 1.83 22.26 11.74
C ALA A 158 0.38 22.59 11.34
N GLN A 159 -0.52 22.62 12.32
CA GLN A 159 -1.92 22.98 12.13
C GLN A 159 -2.11 24.42 11.66
N ASP A 160 -1.28 25.37 12.15
CA ASP A 160 -1.34 26.78 11.72
C ASP A 160 -1.19 26.97 10.20
N ARG A 161 -0.55 26.01 9.52
CA ARG A 161 -0.40 26.00 8.05
C ARG A 161 -1.29 24.98 7.35
N ALA A 162 -2.24 24.37 8.06
CA ALA A 162 -3.12 23.31 7.56
C ALA A 162 -2.35 22.12 6.96
N ALA A 163 -1.25 21.70 7.61
CA ALA A 163 -0.56 20.48 7.23
C ALA A 163 -1.49 19.28 7.44
N ARG A 164 -1.56 18.38 6.46
CA ARG A 164 -2.40 17.16 6.54
C ARG A 164 -1.72 16.03 7.30
N MET A 165 -0.40 16.06 7.40
CA MET A 165 0.38 15.05 8.08
C MET A 165 1.66 15.64 8.70
N VAL A 166 1.96 15.23 9.94
CA VAL A 166 3.14 15.64 10.72
C VAL A 166 4.07 14.46 10.92
N PHE A 167 5.38 14.66 10.72
CA PHE A 167 6.40 13.63 10.87
C PHE A 167 7.35 13.96 12.02
N PHE A 168 7.45 13.06 13.00
CA PHE A 168 8.40 13.12 14.12
C PHE A 168 9.58 12.18 13.90
N PRO A 169 10.76 12.50 14.48
CA PRO A 169 11.95 11.68 14.29
C PRO A 169 11.89 10.37 15.09
N GLU A 170 12.92 9.55 14.90
CA GLU A 170 13.28 8.46 15.80
C GLU A 170 13.58 9.01 17.22
N CYS A 171 13.30 8.23 18.26
CA CYS A 171 13.50 8.60 19.66
C CYS A 171 12.79 9.90 20.07
N PHE A 172 11.65 10.21 19.45
CA PHE A 172 10.86 11.42 19.80
C PHE A 172 10.35 11.36 21.25
N ASP A 173 10.14 10.16 21.78
CA ASP A 173 9.69 9.89 23.14
C ASP A 173 10.76 10.25 24.18
N TYR A 174 11.96 9.67 24.05
CA TYR A 174 13.11 10.00 24.86
C TYR A 174 14.42 9.55 24.21
N MET A 175 15.50 10.16 24.67
CA MET A 175 16.86 9.77 24.33
C MET A 175 17.54 9.14 25.54
N GLU A 176 17.85 7.85 25.45
CA GLU A 176 18.42 7.08 26.55
C GLU A 176 19.84 7.50 26.91
N ILE A 177 20.15 7.54 28.21
CA ILE A 177 21.50 7.76 28.75
C ILE A 177 22.20 6.42 28.99
N SER A 178 21.43 5.35 29.25
CA SER A 178 21.95 4.01 29.50
C SER A 178 21.06 2.91 28.92
N LYS A 179 21.64 1.71 28.73
CA LYS A 179 20.90 0.50 28.31
C LYS A 179 19.72 0.18 29.24
N ARG A 180 19.91 0.39 30.54
CA ARG A 180 18.86 0.17 31.56
C ARG A 180 17.67 1.11 31.35
N GLU A 181 17.96 2.37 31.10
CA GLU A 181 16.94 3.40 30.86
C GLU A 181 16.13 3.14 29.58
N SER A 182 16.78 2.59 28.55
CA SER A 182 16.08 2.15 27.31
C SER A 182 14.92 1.20 27.61
N VAL A 183 15.05 0.32 28.61
CA VAL A 183 14.01 -0.65 28.97
C VAL A 183 13.04 -0.11 30.02
N GLU A 184 13.54 0.59 31.04
CA GLU A 184 12.71 1.08 32.15
C GLU A 184 11.69 2.13 31.70
N ASN A 185 12.07 2.99 30.75
CA ASN A 185 11.22 4.05 30.23
C ASN A 185 10.34 3.63 29.04
N ALA A 186 10.50 2.40 28.56
CA ALA A 186 9.82 1.85 27.39
C ALA A 186 8.30 1.98 27.51
N LEU A 187 7.67 2.35 26.40
CA LEU A 187 6.26 2.65 26.31
C LEU A 187 5.49 1.48 25.70
N THR A 188 4.19 1.45 25.93
CA THR A 188 3.27 0.56 25.22
C THR A 188 2.46 1.38 24.22
N GLU A 189 2.03 0.77 23.12
CA GLU A 189 1.25 1.45 22.08
C GLU A 189 -0.07 2.04 22.62
N ASP A 190 -0.69 1.35 23.57
CA ASP A 190 -1.93 1.78 24.23
C ASP A 190 -1.69 2.54 25.54
N GLY A 191 -0.44 2.86 25.84
CA GLY A 191 -0.06 3.63 27.02
C GLY A 191 -0.40 5.11 26.90
N GLU A 192 -0.45 5.79 28.04
CA GLU A 192 -0.83 7.21 28.16
C GLU A 192 -0.04 8.12 27.21
N PHE A 193 1.28 7.93 27.13
CA PHE A 193 2.16 8.76 26.29
C PHE A 193 1.74 8.77 24.81
N ILE A 194 1.50 7.58 24.22
CA ILE A 194 1.01 7.45 22.84
C ILE A 194 -0.46 7.89 22.74
N GLY A 195 -1.26 7.65 23.80
CA GLY A 195 -2.63 8.14 23.93
C GLY A 195 -2.75 9.67 23.79
N ARG A 196 -1.76 10.43 24.26
CA ARG A 196 -1.70 11.89 24.08
C ARG A 196 -1.56 12.27 22.60
N PHE A 197 -0.68 11.61 21.84
CA PHE A 197 -0.58 11.81 20.37
C PHE A 197 -1.87 11.45 19.65
N ARG A 198 -2.49 10.31 20.00
CA ARG A 198 -3.77 9.89 19.40
C ARG A 198 -4.87 10.92 19.66
N SER A 199 -4.90 11.51 20.85
CA SER A 199 -5.88 12.53 21.23
C SER A 199 -5.64 13.85 20.50
N LEU A 200 -4.39 14.31 20.44
CA LEU A 200 -4.03 15.54 19.75
C LEU A 200 -4.20 15.43 18.22
N ALA A 201 -3.93 14.26 17.63
CA ALA A 201 -4.21 13.99 16.23
C ALA A 201 -5.71 14.15 15.88
N LYS A 202 -6.60 13.71 16.78
CA LYS A 202 -8.05 13.92 16.65
C LYS A 202 -8.44 15.39 16.82
N GLU A 203 -7.89 16.05 17.84
CA GLU A 203 -8.18 17.46 18.13
C GLU A 203 -7.82 18.36 16.94
N LEU A 204 -6.66 18.12 16.32
CA LEU A 204 -6.15 18.94 15.22
C LEU A 204 -6.61 18.45 13.83
N ASP A 205 -7.32 17.33 13.75
CA ASP A 205 -7.68 16.65 12.48
C ASP A 205 -6.47 16.45 11.55
N VAL A 206 -5.40 15.86 12.10
CA VAL A 206 -4.12 15.69 11.39
C VAL A 206 -3.61 14.25 11.51
N TRP A 207 -2.97 13.76 10.45
CA TRP A 207 -2.24 12.49 10.52
C TRP A 207 -0.86 12.66 11.14
N VAL A 208 -0.37 11.63 11.83
CA VAL A 208 0.92 11.71 12.54
C VAL A 208 1.78 10.48 12.25
N SER A 209 3.04 10.72 11.89
CA SER A 209 4.11 9.72 11.83
C SER A 209 4.97 9.88 13.09
N LEU A 210 4.92 8.88 13.96
CA LEU A 210 5.73 8.77 15.17
C LEU A 210 6.94 7.90 14.84
N GLY A 211 8.08 8.54 14.57
CA GLY A 211 9.16 7.95 13.75
C GLY A 211 9.95 6.78 14.33
N GLY A 212 9.76 6.46 15.61
CA GLY A 212 10.48 5.38 16.29
C GLY A 212 10.45 5.60 17.79
N PHE A 213 9.45 5.03 18.48
CA PHE A 213 9.41 5.03 19.95
C PHE A 213 9.97 3.71 20.50
N HIS A 214 10.39 3.73 21.76
CA HIS A 214 10.85 2.55 22.48
C HIS A 214 9.65 1.70 22.91
N GLU A 215 9.25 0.74 22.08
CA GLU A 215 8.14 -0.17 22.36
C GLU A 215 8.58 -1.30 23.28
N LYS A 216 7.90 -1.41 24.43
CA LYS A 216 8.12 -2.48 25.39
C LYS A 216 7.82 -3.85 24.77
N CYS A 217 8.77 -4.78 24.87
CA CYS A 217 8.55 -6.17 24.50
C CYS A 217 7.99 -6.96 25.70
N HIS A 218 6.88 -7.66 25.50
CA HIS A 218 6.32 -8.52 26.56
C HIS A 218 7.04 -9.88 26.69
N GLN A 219 7.74 -10.32 25.64
CA GLN A 219 8.47 -11.59 25.65
C GLN A 219 9.95 -11.46 26.04
N ASP A 220 10.52 -10.25 26.00
CA ASP A 220 11.91 -9.97 26.35
C ASP A 220 11.97 -8.76 27.29
N SER A 221 12.30 -9.00 28.56
CA SER A 221 12.37 -7.95 29.58
C SER A 221 13.69 -7.17 29.55
N LYS A 222 14.61 -7.47 28.63
CA LYS A 222 15.94 -6.85 28.53
C LYS A 222 16.08 -5.95 27.31
N ARG A 223 15.16 -6.06 26.34
CA ARG A 223 15.22 -5.33 25.08
C ARG A 223 13.86 -4.76 24.70
N VAL A 224 13.90 -3.68 23.93
CA VAL A 224 12.73 -3.00 23.38
C VAL A 224 12.65 -3.18 21.87
N TYR A 225 11.56 -2.80 21.23
CA TYR A 225 11.55 -2.54 19.79
C TYR A 225 11.68 -1.04 19.54
N ASN A 226 12.23 -0.68 18.38
CA ASN A 226 12.14 0.67 17.84
C ASN A 226 11.00 0.72 16.82
N SER A 227 9.90 1.36 17.21
CA SER A 227 8.62 1.21 16.52
C SER A 227 8.13 2.51 15.92
N HIS A 228 7.96 2.53 14.61
CA HIS A 228 7.40 3.64 13.84
C HIS A 228 5.89 3.44 13.66
N LEU A 229 5.09 4.35 14.20
CA LEU A 229 3.62 4.32 14.07
C LEU A 229 3.13 5.39 13.09
N ILE A 230 2.12 5.04 12.30
CA ILE A 230 1.29 6.00 11.56
C ILE A 230 -0.09 6.03 12.21
N ILE A 231 -0.51 7.21 12.62
CA ILE A 231 -1.78 7.49 13.29
C ILE A 231 -2.64 8.33 12.34
N ASP A 232 -3.89 7.91 12.11
CA ASP A 232 -4.86 8.68 11.33
C ASP A 232 -5.47 9.83 12.14
N SER A 233 -6.19 10.75 11.48
CA SER A 233 -6.86 11.87 12.16
C SER A 233 -8.03 11.43 13.08
N SER A 234 -8.40 10.14 13.07
CA SER A 234 -9.32 9.56 14.05
C SER A 234 -8.60 8.96 15.26
N GLY A 235 -7.27 9.09 15.32
CA GLY A 235 -6.35 8.60 16.34
C GLY A 235 -6.17 7.08 16.35
N ASN A 236 -6.47 6.39 15.26
CA ASN A 236 -6.18 4.96 15.11
C ASN A 236 -4.78 4.76 14.54
N VAL A 237 -4.07 3.74 15.04
CA VAL A 237 -2.82 3.29 14.43
C VAL A 237 -3.16 2.48 13.17
N VAL A 238 -2.81 3.03 12.00
CA VAL A 238 -3.07 2.41 10.69
C VAL A 238 -1.87 1.63 10.16
N LEU A 239 -0.67 1.91 10.69
CA LEU A 239 0.54 1.18 10.36
C LEU A 239 1.50 1.18 11.55
N LYS A 240 2.09 0.02 11.84
CA LYS A 240 3.23 -0.16 12.76
C LYS A 240 4.36 -0.84 12.00
N TYR A 241 5.53 -0.22 12.05
CA TYR A 241 6.79 -0.76 11.57
C TYR A 241 7.74 -0.90 12.75
N ARG A 242 8.47 -2.02 12.84
CA ARG A 242 9.56 -2.21 13.80
C ARG A 242 10.86 -2.21 13.02
N LYS A 243 11.83 -1.38 13.43
CA LYS A 243 13.12 -1.21 12.76
C LYS A 243 13.78 -2.55 12.47
N LEU A 244 14.03 -2.82 11.19
CA LEU A 244 14.53 -4.12 10.73
C LEU A 244 16.05 -4.20 10.87
N HIS A 245 16.74 -3.12 10.51
CA HIS A 245 18.19 -3.06 10.54
C HIS A 245 18.65 -2.27 11.76
N LEU A 246 19.20 -2.98 12.74
CA LEU A 246 19.79 -2.37 13.93
C LEU A 246 21.24 -1.92 13.66
N PHE A 247 21.63 -0.81 14.27
CA PHE A 247 22.96 -0.23 14.12
C PHE A 247 23.98 -0.97 15.00
N ASP A 248 24.47 -2.09 14.47
CA ASP A 248 25.59 -2.83 15.04
C ASP A 248 26.84 -2.54 14.21
N VAL A 249 27.65 -1.59 14.68
CA VAL A 249 28.88 -1.16 14.02
C VAL A 249 30.05 -1.28 14.99
N ASP A 250 31.05 -2.03 14.56
CA ASP A 250 32.31 -2.23 15.27
C ASP A 250 33.45 -1.76 14.35
N VAL A 251 33.87 -0.51 14.52
CA VAL A 251 35.04 0.05 13.85
C VAL A 251 36.21 -0.05 14.82
N PRO A 252 37.19 -0.94 14.57
CA PRO A 252 38.33 -1.12 15.47
C PRO A 252 39.01 0.22 15.77
N ASN A 253 39.20 0.51 17.07
CA ASN A 253 39.83 1.73 17.60
C ASN A 253 39.06 3.05 17.40
N GLU A 254 37.84 3.05 16.86
CA GLU A 254 37.05 4.28 16.69
C GLU A 254 35.74 4.24 17.46
N VAL A 255 34.83 3.33 17.10
CA VAL A 255 33.50 3.28 17.67
C VAL A 255 32.98 1.84 17.66
N SER A 256 32.46 1.40 18.80
CA SER A 256 31.74 0.14 18.91
C SER A 256 30.35 0.45 19.48
N VAL A 257 29.33 0.39 18.62
CA VAL A 257 27.92 0.55 19.00
C VAL A 257 27.17 -0.71 18.59
N ARG A 258 26.43 -1.30 19.53
CA ARG A 258 25.55 -2.44 19.29
C ARG A 258 24.15 -2.10 19.77
N GLU A 259 23.31 -1.65 18.85
CA GLU A 259 21.89 -1.40 19.12
C GLU A 259 21.18 -2.71 19.50
N SER A 260 21.62 -3.86 18.98
CA SER A 260 21.04 -5.18 19.29
C SER A 260 21.18 -5.64 20.74
N ASP A 261 22.07 -5.01 21.52
CA ASP A 261 22.23 -5.29 22.95
C ASP A 261 20.99 -4.90 23.77
N TYR A 262 20.21 -3.92 23.31
CA TYR A 262 19.05 -3.36 24.01
C TYR A 262 17.80 -3.22 23.12
N THR A 263 17.91 -3.46 21.81
CA THR A 263 16.79 -3.39 20.87
C THR A 263 16.63 -4.71 20.10
N LEU A 264 15.40 -5.12 19.86
CA LEU A 264 15.01 -6.24 19.02
C LEU A 264 14.73 -5.76 17.59
N PRO A 265 15.17 -6.50 16.56
CA PRO A 265 14.82 -6.19 15.18
C PRO A 265 13.34 -6.51 14.94
N GLY A 266 12.73 -5.79 13.99
CA GLY A 266 11.41 -6.12 13.48
C GLY A 266 11.39 -7.46 12.74
N GLU A 267 10.20 -8.05 12.65
CA GLU A 267 10.03 -9.42 12.14
C GLU A 267 9.47 -9.46 10.70
N TYR A 268 8.87 -8.36 10.22
CA TYR A 268 8.24 -8.31 8.90
C TYR A 268 8.23 -6.89 8.31
N ILE A 269 8.09 -6.81 6.98
CA ILE A 269 7.95 -5.55 6.24
C ILE A 269 6.44 -5.27 6.02
N PRO A 270 5.81 -4.32 6.73
CA PRO A 270 4.43 -3.92 6.45
C PRO A 270 4.30 -3.31 5.05
N PRO A 271 3.16 -3.47 4.37
CA PRO A 271 2.91 -2.78 3.11
C PRO A 271 2.75 -1.27 3.34
N PRO A 272 3.00 -0.41 2.31
CA PRO A 272 2.70 1.01 2.39
C PRO A 272 1.21 1.26 2.67
N VAL A 273 0.89 2.26 3.49
CA VAL A 273 -0.49 2.61 3.86
C VAL A 273 -0.98 3.83 3.05
N ASN A 274 -2.26 3.84 2.70
CA ASN A 274 -2.87 5.01 2.08
C ASN A 274 -3.06 6.12 3.12
N THR A 275 -2.58 7.32 2.82
CA THR A 275 -2.68 8.51 3.67
C THR A 275 -3.30 9.67 2.87
N PRO A 276 -3.73 10.77 3.51
CA PRO A 276 -4.22 11.96 2.79
C PRO A 276 -3.18 12.64 1.88
N VAL A 277 -1.91 12.23 1.96
CA VAL A 277 -0.79 12.77 1.17
C VAL A 277 -0.21 11.78 0.16
N GLY A 278 -0.69 10.53 0.14
CA GLY A 278 -0.23 9.47 -0.77
C GLY A 278 0.09 8.15 -0.07
N MET A 279 0.60 7.18 -0.82
CA MET A 279 0.99 5.86 -0.30
C MET A 279 2.33 5.94 0.47
N LEU A 280 2.27 5.86 1.80
CA LEU A 280 3.41 6.02 2.69
C LEU A 280 3.97 4.67 3.15
N SER A 281 5.28 4.45 2.98
CA SER A 281 6.00 3.37 3.65
C SER A 281 6.76 3.89 4.88
N ALA A 282 6.74 3.11 5.95
CA ALA A 282 7.54 3.36 7.15
C ALA A 282 8.84 2.55 7.14
N SER A 283 9.93 3.24 7.46
CA SER A 283 11.25 2.71 7.81
C SER A 283 11.82 3.58 8.94
N THR A 284 12.99 3.25 9.47
CA THR A 284 13.64 4.04 10.53
C THR A 284 15.16 4.06 10.36
N CYS A 285 15.74 5.26 10.27
CA CYS A 285 17.18 5.51 10.42
C CYS A 285 18.09 4.59 9.58
N TYR A 286 18.73 3.60 10.21
CA TYR A 286 19.73 2.74 9.59
C TYR A 286 19.19 1.96 8.38
N ASP A 287 17.88 1.73 8.32
CA ASP A 287 17.17 1.21 7.14
C ASP A 287 17.47 1.97 5.85
N LEU A 288 17.79 3.27 5.93
CA LEU A 288 18.17 4.11 4.80
C LEU A 288 19.36 3.53 4.01
N ARG A 289 20.25 2.78 4.67
CA ARG A 289 21.42 2.16 4.02
C ARG A 289 21.08 0.93 3.18
N PHE A 290 19.88 0.39 3.30
CA PHE A 290 19.45 -0.87 2.66
C PHE A 290 18.48 -0.58 1.50
N PRO A 291 18.96 -0.40 0.26
CA PRO A 291 18.12 -0.04 -0.88
C PRO A 291 17.03 -1.08 -1.18
N GLU A 292 17.23 -2.34 -0.83
CA GLU A 292 16.26 -3.43 -1.00
C GLU A 292 14.92 -3.10 -0.32
N LEU A 293 14.94 -2.51 0.88
CA LEU A 293 13.72 -2.13 1.59
C LEU A 293 12.92 -1.08 0.82
N CYS A 294 13.62 -0.13 0.19
CA CYS A 294 13.01 0.92 -0.63
C CYS A 294 12.47 0.35 -1.95
N ARG A 295 13.19 -0.60 -2.57
CA ARG A 295 12.73 -1.32 -3.75
C ARG A 295 11.43 -2.07 -3.48
N ILE A 296 11.36 -2.78 -2.35
CA ILE A 296 10.17 -3.50 -1.91
C ILE A 296 9.00 -2.53 -1.69
N ALA A 297 9.24 -1.40 -1.00
CA ALA A 297 8.22 -0.39 -0.79
C ALA A 297 7.69 0.16 -2.13
N ARG A 298 8.56 0.53 -3.06
CA ARG A 298 8.18 1.02 -4.40
C ARG A 298 7.41 -0.04 -5.21
N GLN A 299 7.84 -1.29 -5.18
CA GLN A 299 7.12 -2.39 -5.83
C GLN A 299 5.72 -2.61 -5.23
N ARG A 300 5.56 -2.34 -3.93
CA ARG A 300 4.27 -2.37 -3.22
C ARG A 300 3.48 -1.05 -3.35
N GLY A 301 3.89 -0.15 -4.25
CA GLY A 301 3.13 1.05 -4.58
C GLY A 301 3.43 2.28 -3.72
N ALA A 302 4.50 2.27 -2.92
CA ALA A 302 4.90 3.46 -2.18
C ALA A 302 5.11 4.67 -3.11
N GLU A 303 4.63 5.81 -2.67
CA GLU A 303 4.83 7.14 -3.28
C GLU A 303 5.70 8.01 -2.38
N ILE A 304 5.65 7.75 -1.07
CA ILE A 304 6.47 8.41 -0.05
C ILE A 304 7.22 7.33 0.74
N LEU A 305 8.54 7.48 0.82
CA LEU A 305 9.40 6.71 1.72
C LEU A 305 9.72 7.57 2.95
N SER A 306 9.59 7.04 4.15
CA SER A 306 9.94 7.77 5.37
C SER A 306 11.13 7.17 6.10
N PHE A 307 12.06 8.03 6.52
CA PHE A 307 13.26 7.67 7.30
C PHE A 307 13.44 8.59 8.52
N PRO A 308 12.48 8.60 9.46
CA PRO A 308 12.70 9.22 10.77
C PRO A 308 13.97 8.69 11.43
N SER A 309 14.79 9.57 11.99
CA SER A 309 16.17 9.22 12.33
C SER A 309 16.80 10.01 13.47
N ALA A 310 17.75 9.37 14.15
CA ALA A 310 18.72 10.00 15.05
C ALA A 310 20.17 9.78 14.58
N PHE A 311 20.48 10.18 13.34
CA PHE A 311 21.81 10.00 12.74
C PHE A 311 22.93 10.67 13.55
N MET A 312 24.03 9.95 13.79
CA MET A 312 25.22 10.53 14.43
C MET A 312 25.84 11.60 13.55
N VAL A 313 26.45 12.62 14.16
CA VAL A 313 27.03 13.79 13.47
C VAL A 313 27.99 13.41 12.34
N ASN A 314 29.01 12.59 12.62
CA ASN A 314 30.03 12.23 11.62
C ASN A 314 29.43 11.48 10.43
N THR A 315 28.60 10.48 10.69
CA THR A 315 27.94 9.72 9.61
C THR A 315 26.89 10.54 8.88
N GLY A 316 26.24 11.49 9.55
CA GLY A 316 25.25 12.37 8.96
C GLY A 316 25.87 13.36 8.01
N MET A 317 26.98 13.99 8.41
CA MET A 317 27.76 14.92 7.59
C MET A 317 28.18 14.30 6.25
N ALA A 318 28.54 13.02 6.24
CA ALA A 318 28.98 12.33 5.04
C ALA A 318 27.84 11.67 4.24
N HIS A 319 26.84 11.09 4.91
CA HIS A 319 25.92 10.14 4.27
C HIS A 319 24.45 10.57 4.24
N TRP A 320 24.02 11.49 5.11
CA TRP A 320 22.59 11.77 5.30
C TRP A 320 21.92 12.23 4.00
N GLU A 321 22.39 13.34 3.43
CA GLU A 321 21.79 13.89 2.22
C GLU A 321 21.91 12.94 1.02
N VAL A 322 23.11 12.41 0.78
CA VAL A 322 23.38 11.56 -0.40
C VAL A 322 22.52 10.30 -0.40
N LEU A 323 22.33 9.66 0.75
CA LEU A 323 21.48 8.47 0.84
C LEU A 323 20.01 8.81 0.64
N LEU A 324 19.49 9.86 1.30
CA LEU A 324 18.09 10.29 1.14
C LEU A 324 17.78 10.62 -0.33
N ARG A 325 18.66 11.37 -0.99
CA ARG A 325 18.51 11.74 -2.40
C ARG A 325 18.61 10.53 -3.31
N SER A 326 19.55 9.61 -3.08
CA SER A 326 19.62 8.36 -3.83
C SER A 326 18.32 7.57 -3.73
N ARG A 327 17.73 7.40 -2.53
CA ARG A 327 16.44 6.67 -2.41
C ARG A 327 15.31 7.37 -3.14
N ALA A 328 15.27 8.70 -3.13
CA ALA A 328 14.27 9.47 -3.84
C ALA A 328 14.38 9.26 -5.36
N ILE A 329 15.61 9.30 -5.89
CA ILE A 329 15.93 9.13 -7.32
C ILE A 329 15.68 7.69 -7.79
N ASP A 330 16.31 6.72 -7.13
CA ASP A 330 16.31 5.30 -7.54
C ASP A 330 14.90 4.72 -7.55
N TYR A 331 14.06 5.16 -6.61
CA TYR A 331 12.71 4.66 -6.43
C TYR A 331 11.62 5.65 -6.80
N GLN A 332 11.97 6.83 -7.31
CA GLN A 332 11.05 7.88 -7.77
C GLN A 332 9.87 8.05 -6.82
N CYS A 333 10.23 8.32 -5.57
CA CYS A 333 9.33 8.57 -4.45
C CYS A 333 9.74 9.88 -3.78
N TYR A 334 8.79 10.54 -3.14
CA TYR A 334 9.18 11.52 -2.13
C TYR A 334 9.89 10.81 -0.99
N VAL A 335 10.91 11.43 -0.42
CA VAL A 335 11.58 10.95 0.80
C VAL A 335 11.36 11.97 1.90
N VAL A 336 10.78 11.54 3.02
CA VAL A 336 10.48 12.37 4.18
C VAL A 336 11.28 11.88 5.38
N ALA A 337 12.17 12.72 5.90
CA ALA A 337 13.10 12.34 6.94
C ALA A 337 13.10 13.35 8.08
N ALA A 338 12.25 13.10 9.09
CA ALA A 338 12.29 13.82 10.36
C ALA A 338 13.55 13.40 11.13
N ALA A 339 14.23 14.35 11.77
CA ALA A 339 15.53 14.08 12.39
C ALA A 339 15.65 14.63 13.82
N GLN A 340 16.40 13.91 14.65
CA GLN A 340 16.98 14.47 15.87
C GLN A 340 18.16 15.39 15.52
N PHE A 341 18.42 16.43 16.32
CA PHE A 341 19.57 17.31 16.11
C PHE A 341 20.24 17.74 17.42
N GLY A 342 21.51 18.16 17.33
CA GLY A 342 22.24 18.76 18.44
C GLY A 342 22.70 17.74 19.49
N LYS A 343 23.04 18.24 20.69
CA LYS A 343 23.58 17.43 21.79
C LYS A 343 22.46 16.98 22.73
N HIS A 344 22.21 15.68 22.82
CA HIS A 344 21.16 15.10 23.68
C HIS A 344 21.62 14.89 25.11
N ASN A 345 22.86 14.44 25.27
CA ASN A 345 23.53 14.23 26.55
C ASN A 345 25.05 14.34 26.37
N GLU A 346 25.85 14.00 27.38
CA GLU A 346 27.31 14.10 27.32
C GLU A 346 27.94 13.27 26.19
N LYS A 347 27.33 12.14 25.82
CA LYS A 347 27.90 11.13 24.92
C LYS A 347 27.22 11.05 23.55
N ARG A 348 26.02 11.62 23.39
CA ARG A 348 25.21 11.47 22.18
C ARG A 348 24.82 12.82 21.58
N SER A 349 25.13 12.97 20.29
CA SER A 349 24.73 14.10 19.47
C SER A 349 24.22 13.61 18.11
N SER A 350 23.21 14.28 17.56
CA SER A 350 22.64 13.96 16.25
C SER A 350 22.81 15.08 15.22
N TYR A 351 22.87 14.69 13.96
CA TYR A 351 23.20 15.56 12.83
C TYR A 351 22.13 16.60 12.47
N GLY A 352 20.85 16.31 12.72
CA GLY A 352 19.73 17.15 12.26
C GLY A 352 19.53 17.06 10.76
N HIS A 353 19.33 18.22 10.12
CA HIS A 353 19.03 18.35 8.70
C HIS A 353 17.78 17.56 8.29
N ALA A 354 16.73 17.57 9.11
CA ALA A 354 15.43 17.00 8.74
C ALA A 354 14.94 17.64 7.43
N MET A 355 14.50 16.82 6.47
CA MET A 355 14.25 17.29 5.10
C MET A 355 13.19 16.49 4.35
N VAL A 356 12.76 17.07 3.23
CA VAL A 356 11.94 16.42 2.21
C VAL A 356 12.66 16.48 0.88
N VAL A 357 12.76 15.34 0.20
CA VAL A 357 13.34 15.22 -1.14
C VAL A 357 12.25 14.78 -2.12
N ASP A 358 12.19 15.41 -3.29
CA ASP A 358 11.23 15.06 -4.35
C ASP A 358 11.66 13.81 -5.16
N PRO A 359 10.77 13.22 -5.98
CA PRO A 359 11.08 12.07 -6.81
C PRO A 359 12.19 12.26 -7.86
N TRP A 360 12.67 13.49 -8.08
CA TRP A 360 13.78 13.82 -8.96
C TRP A 360 15.10 13.98 -8.21
N GLY A 361 15.07 13.97 -6.87
CA GLY A 361 16.23 14.13 -6.01
C GLY A 361 16.52 15.57 -5.60
N ASN A 362 15.58 16.51 -5.76
CA ASN A 362 15.73 17.87 -5.24
C ASN A 362 15.30 17.93 -3.78
N ILE A 363 16.08 18.62 -2.93
CA ILE A 363 15.67 18.93 -1.55
C ILE A 363 14.65 20.08 -1.63
N VAL A 364 13.38 19.77 -1.36
CA VAL A 364 12.29 20.76 -1.47
C VAL A 364 12.01 21.49 -0.18
N SER A 365 12.49 20.97 0.96
CA SER A 365 12.36 21.60 2.26
C SER A 365 13.36 21.01 3.25
N GLN A 366 13.88 21.83 4.17
CA GLN A 366 14.83 21.40 5.20
C GLN A 366 14.73 22.28 6.45
N CYS A 367 14.88 21.68 7.62
CA CYS A 367 14.88 22.37 8.92
C CYS A 367 16.20 23.12 9.18
N SER A 368 16.12 24.18 10.01
CA SER A 368 17.29 24.81 10.62
C SER A 368 17.82 23.97 11.79
N ASN A 369 19.15 23.95 11.99
CA ASN A 369 19.79 23.14 13.02
C ASN A 369 20.15 23.91 14.30
N THR A 370 19.54 25.07 14.52
CA THR A 370 19.84 25.93 15.68
C THR A 370 18.95 25.62 16.88
N GLU A 371 17.68 25.32 16.63
CA GLU A 371 16.65 25.08 17.63
C GLU A 371 15.64 24.05 17.11
N PRO A 372 14.81 23.43 17.98
CA PRO A 372 13.71 22.59 17.52
C PRO A 372 12.84 23.34 16.51
N SER A 373 12.67 22.77 15.33
CA SER A 373 12.09 23.46 14.20
C SER A 373 11.22 22.53 13.36
N ILE A 374 10.49 23.11 12.42
CA ILE A 374 9.60 22.42 11.52
C ILE A 374 9.77 22.99 10.11
N CYS A 375 9.87 22.12 9.12
CA CYS A 375 9.86 22.52 7.72
C CYS A 375 8.60 21.98 7.03
N PHE A 376 8.16 22.68 5.98
CA PHE A 376 6.93 22.37 5.27
C PHE A 376 7.22 22.05 3.82
N ALA A 377 6.52 21.07 3.25
CA ALA A 377 6.63 20.70 1.84
C ALA A 377 5.27 20.32 1.26
N SER A 378 5.03 20.68 0.00
CA SER A 378 3.91 20.20 -0.78
C SER A 378 4.26 18.85 -1.42
N ILE A 379 3.44 17.83 -1.18
CA ILE A 379 3.52 16.55 -1.92
C ILE A 379 2.65 16.64 -3.18
N ASP A 380 3.29 16.58 -4.34
CA ASP A 380 2.66 16.62 -5.67
C ASP A 380 2.71 15.22 -6.33
N LEU A 381 1.66 14.42 -6.10
CA LEU A 381 1.54 13.10 -6.73
C LEU A 381 1.46 13.17 -8.27
N PRO A 382 0.76 14.13 -8.90
CA PRO A 382 0.90 14.36 -10.35
C PRO A 382 2.34 14.56 -10.85
N PHE A 383 3.19 15.30 -10.13
CA PHE A 383 4.62 15.43 -10.46
C PHE A 383 5.33 14.08 -10.36
N LEU A 384 5.12 13.34 -9.26
CA LEU A 384 5.66 11.98 -9.08
C LEU A 384 5.30 11.05 -10.24
N GLN A 385 4.04 11.04 -10.68
CA GLN A 385 3.59 10.23 -11.81
C GLN A 385 4.24 10.68 -13.13
N THR A 386 4.46 11.99 -13.30
CA THR A 386 5.17 12.56 -14.45
C THR A 386 6.63 12.08 -14.49
N VAL A 387 7.34 12.08 -13.36
CA VAL A 387 8.70 11.55 -13.23
C VAL A 387 8.75 10.07 -13.62
N ARG A 388 7.87 9.26 -13.03
CA ARG A 388 7.77 7.81 -13.34
C ARG A 388 7.47 7.52 -14.81
N LYS A 389 6.65 8.35 -15.45
CA LYS A 389 6.33 8.22 -16.89
C LYS A 389 7.49 8.63 -17.79
N ARG A 390 8.19 9.72 -17.45
CA ARG A 390 9.32 10.24 -18.24
C ARG A 390 10.55 9.33 -18.16
N LEU A 391 10.79 8.73 -17.00
CA LEU A 391 11.91 7.83 -16.76
C LEU A 391 11.38 6.53 -16.13
N PRO A 392 10.89 5.56 -16.91
CA PRO A 392 10.20 4.36 -16.38
C PRO A 392 11.19 3.31 -15.85
N ILE A 393 12.04 3.66 -14.88
CA ILE A 393 13.13 2.83 -14.33
C ILE A 393 12.64 1.43 -13.93
N MET A 394 11.48 1.34 -13.27
CA MET A 394 10.92 0.06 -12.81
C MET A 394 10.59 -0.90 -13.95
N ASN A 395 10.31 -0.40 -15.16
CA ASN A 395 10.03 -1.22 -16.34
C ASN A 395 11.31 -1.70 -17.03
N HIS A 396 12.46 -1.09 -16.72
CA HIS A 396 13.76 -1.42 -17.31
C HIS A 396 14.59 -2.37 -16.44
N LEU A 397 14.06 -2.81 -15.29
CA LEU A 397 14.73 -3.78 -14.43
C LEU A 397 14.88 -5.12 -15.16
N ARG A 398 16.09 -5.68 -15.13
CA ARG A 398 16.41 -7.00 -15.70
C ARG A 398 15.99 -8.11 -14.76
N GLN A 399 14.67 -8.31 -14.63
CA GLN A 399 14.07 -9.32 -13.75
C GLN A 399 14.49 -10.75 -14.13
N ASP A 400 14.94 -10.95 -15.36
CA ASP A 400 15.56 -12.17 -15.86
C ASP A 400 16.96 -12.45 -15.26
N LEU A 401 17.67 -11.41 -14.81
CA LEU A 401 19.01 -11.52 -14.22
C LEU A 401 19.00 -11.34 -12.70
N TYR A 402 18.12 -10.49 -12.18
CA TYR A 402 18.01 -10.23 -10.76
C TYR A 402 16.57 -9.93 -10.34
N CYS A 403 16.15 -10.50 -9.21
CA CYS A 403 14.90 -10.16 -8.56
C CYS A 403 15.14 -9.87 -7.08
N THR A 404 14.29 -9.03 -6.49
CA THR A 404 14.26 -8.85 -5.04
C THR A 404 13.11 -9.67 -4.52
N ALA A 405 13.38 -10.93 -4.20
CA ALA A 405 12.39 -11.81 -3.61
C ALA A 405 12.10 -11.34 -2.19
N THR A 406 10.81 -11.21 -1.85
CA THR A 406 10.38 -10.95 -0.47
C THR A 406 9.75 -12.19 0.10
N VAL A 407 10.14 -12.55 1.31
CA VAL A 407 9.41 -13.58 2.06
C VAL A 407 8.16 -12.92 2.63
N CYS A 408 7.06 -12.95 1.88
CA CYS A 408 5.83 -12.31 2.31
C CYS A 408 5.18 -13.15 3.43
N GLU A 409 5.21 -12.64 4.67
CA GLU A 409 4.71 -13.37 5.83
C GLU A 409 3.18 -13.27 6.01
N ARG A 410 2.60 -14.39 6.49
CA ARG A 410 1.21 -14.63 6.91
C ARG A 410 0.23 -13.46 6.72
N LEU A 411 -0.62 -13.57 5.69
CA LEU A 411 -1.91 -12.87 5.67
C LEU A 411 -2.79 -13.19 6.91
N GLY A 412 -2.52 -14.28 7.63
CA GLY A 412 -3.34 -14.76 8.75
C GLY A 412 -3.09 -14.17 10.14
N LYS A 413 -2.04 -13.36 10.37
CA LYS A 413 -1.75 -12.79 11.72
C LYS A 413 -1.93 -11.28 11.87
N LEU A 414 -2.10 -10.53 10.78
CA LEU A 414 -2.36 -9.10 10.83
C LEU A 414 -3.67 -8.76 10.11
N SER A 415 -4.67 -8.33 10.88
CA SER A 415 -5.94 -7.81 10.36
C SER A 415 -5.74 -6.65 9.37
N SER A 416 -4.69 -5.84 9.55
CA SER A 416 -4.32 -4.75 8.64
C SER A 416 -3.80 -5.24 7.28
N CYS A 417 -3.03 -6.34 7.25
CA CYS A 417 -2.56 -6.96 6.01
C CYS A 417 -3.70 -7.55 5.19
N ILE A 418 -4.72 -8.12 5.85
CA ILE A 418 -5.92 -8.65 5.19
C ILE A 418 -6.68 -7.54 4.47
N ARG A 419 -6.82 -6.35 5.10
CA ARG A 419 -7.56 -5.23 4.51
C ARG A 419 -6.82 -4.64 3.31
N TRP A 420 -5.51 -4.49 3.38
CA TRP A 420 -4.70 -3.98 2.28
C TRP A 420 -4.62 -4.96 1.09
N ALA A 421 -4.41 -6.25 1.36
CA ALA A 421 -4.43 -7.29 0.31
C ALA A 421 -5.82 -7.35 -0.37
N LYS A 422 -6.90 -7.23 0.42
CA LYS A 422 -8.28 -7.13 -0.09
C LYS A 422 -8.53 -5.92 -0.97
N LEU A 423 -7.99 -4.75 -0.60
CA LEU A 423 -8.29 -3.49 -1.29
C LEU A 423 -7.46 -3.29 -2.57
N HIS A 424 -6.24 -3.83 -2.64
CA HIS A 424 -5.32 -3.46 -3.71
C HIS A 424 -4.82 -4.62 -4.59
N PHE A 425 -5.02 -5.89 -4.20
CA PHE A 425 -4.38 -7.02 -4.90
C PHE A 425 -5.32 -8.17 -5.27
N GLU A 426 -6.45 -8.34 -4.59
CA GLU A 426 -7.41 -9.42 -4.89
C GLU A 426 -7.93 -9.39 -6.34
N SER A 427 -7.81 -8.28 -7.10
CA SER A 427 -8.38 -8.22 -8.46
C SER A 427 -7.52 -8.83 -9.57
N ARG A 428 -6.21 -9.10 -9.38
CA ARG A 428 -5.35 -9.58 -10.49
C ARG A 428 -5.09 -11.08 -10.52
N PHE A 429 -5.34 -11.80 -9.44
CA PHE A 429 -5.05 -13.25 -9.35
C PHE A 429 -6.21 -14.07 -8.78
N VAL A 430 -7.30 -13.45 -8.32
CA VAL A 430 -8.51 -14.18 -7.96
C VAL A 430 -9.25 -14.51 -9.25
N ASP A 431 -9.43 -15.79 -9.52
CA ASP A 431 -10.33 -16.25 -10.57
C ASP A 431 -11.70 -15.63 -10.32
N PRO A 432 -12.23 -14.80 -11.23
CA PRO A 432 -13.50 -14.11 -11.01
C PRO A 432 -14.69 -15.07 -10.82
N ARG A 433 -14.51 -16.37 -11.09
CA ARG A 433 -15.49 -17.43 -10.82
C ARG A 433 -15.51 -17.89 -9.36
N LEU A 434 -14.50 -17.55 -8.56
CA LEU A 434 -14.35 -18.01 -7.18
C LEU A 434 -14.78 -16.93 -6.18
N GLY A 435 -15.60 -17.32 -5.20
CA GLY A 435 -15.92 -16.48 -4.04
C GLY A 435 -14.69 -16.26 -3.15
N LYS A 436 -14.76 -15.27 -2.25
CA LYS A 436 -13.67 -14.81 -1.35
C LYS A 436 -13.06 -15.89 -0.43
N GLU A 437 -13.55 -17.11 -0.45
CA GLU A 437 -13.15 -18.20 0.45
C GLU A 437 -12.67 -19.45 -0.30
N SER A 438 -12.18 -19.30 -1.52
CA SER A 438 -11.73 -20.43 -2.34
C SER A 438 -10.56 -20.05 -3.25
N TYR A 439 -9.67 -21.02 -3.50
CA TYR A 439 -8.49 -20.87 -4.34
C TYR A 439 -8.54 -21.82 -5.53
N ALA A 440 -8.10 -21.36 -6.69
CA ALA A 440 -8.06 -22.15 -7.91
C ALA A 440 -6.84 -23.08 -7.93
N PHE A 441 -7.07 -24.38 -8.09
CA PHE A 441 -6.02 -25.36 -8.35
C PHE A 441 -6.32 -26.06 -9.68
N ALA A 442 -5.92 -25.41 -10.79
CA ALA A 442 -6.43 -25.70 -12.13
C ALA A 442 -7.96 -25.63 -12.17
N GLU A 443 -8.63 -26.70 -12.60
CA GLU A 443 -10.09 -26.81 -12.61
C GLU A 443 -10.70 -27.16 -11.24
N LYS A 444 -9.87 -27.42 -10.21
CA LYS A 444 -10.33 -27.73 -8.85
C LYS A 444 -10.45 -26.47 -8.02
N VAL A 445 -11.34 -26.51 -7.04
CA VAL A 445 -11.54 -25.45 -6.06
C VAL A 445 -11.07 -25.95 -4.70
N ILE A 446 -10.11 -25.24 -4.10
CA ILE A 446 -9.59 -25.52 -2.77
C ILE A 446 -10.30 -24.61 -1.76
N PRO A 447 -11.10 -25.15 -0.83
CA PRO A 447 -11.71 -24.36 0.22
C PRO A 447 -10.65 -23.69 1.10
N LYS A 448 -10.90 -22.47 1.57
CA LYS A 448 -9.99 -21.74 2.46
C LYS A 448 -9.63 -22.53 3.73
N SER A 449 -10.56 -23.36 4.25
CA SER A 449 -10.31 -24.23 5.40
C SER A 449 -9.20 -25.26 5.17
N CYS A 450 -8.87 -25.57 3.91
CA CYS A 450 -7.80 -26.48 3.54
C CYS A 450 -6.45 -25.77 3.33
N VAL A 451 -6.45 -24.44 3.22
CA VAL A 451 -5.23 -23.63 3.00
C VAL A 451 -4.68 -23.18 4.36
N PHE A 452 -3.50 -23.67 4.72
CA PHE A 452 -2.86 -23.40 6.01
C PHE A 452 -1.71 -22.38 5.91
N TYR A 453 -1.23 -22.09 4.70
CA TYR A 453 -0.18 -21.11 4.46
C TYR A 453 -0.43 -20.36 3.15
N LEU A 454 -0.17 -19.05 3.16
CA LEU A 454 -0.47 -18.15 2.04
C LEU A 454 0.49 -16.96 2.03
N THR A 455 1.09 -16.71 0.88
CA THR A 455 1.86 -15.50 0.55
C THR A 455 1.14 -14.72 -0.55
N ARG A 456 1.79 -13.71 -1.13
CA ARG A 456 1.27 -12.99 -2.31
C ARG A 456 1.25 -13.87 -3.57
N LEU A 457 2.18 -14.81 -3.68
CA LEU A 457 2.43 -15.57 -4.92
C LEU A 457 2.19 -17.07 -4.76
N THR A 458 2.13 -17.60 -3.54
CA THR A 458 2.06 -19.03 -3.25
C THR A 458 1.02 -19.32 -2.18
N TYR A 459 0.41 -20.50 -2.24
CA TYR A 459 -0.45 -21.03 -1.21
C TYR A 459 -0.13 -22.50 -0.96
N ALA A 460 -0.34 -22.96 0.27
CA ALA A 460 -0.15 -24.35 0.65
C ALA A 460 -1.39 -24.91 1.32
N PHE A 461 -1.73 -26.14 0.96
CA PHE A 461 -2.97 -26.77 1.32
C PHE A 461 -2.81 -28.26 1.57
N VAL A 462 -3.73 -28.81 2.38
CA VAL A 462 -3.75 -30.23 2.70
C VAL A 462 -4.12 -31.06 1.48
N ASN A 463 -3.48 -32.22 1.31
CA ASN A 463 -3.78 -33.12 0.22
C ASN A 463 -5.03 -33.97 0.52
N ARG A 464 -5.93 -34.13 -0.46
CA ARG A 464 -7.09 -35.03 -0.37
C ARG A 464 -6.69 -36.51 -0.28
N LYS A 465 -5.59 -36.88 -0.92
CA LYS A 465 -5.03 -38.24 -0.94
C LYS A 465 -3.55 -38.18 -0.52
N PRO A 466 -3.26 -37.96 0.78
CA PRO A 466 -1.89 -37.95 1.27
C PRO A 466 -1.22 -39.30 0.99
N VAL A 467 0.03 -39.28 0.55
CA VAL A 467 0.81 -40.49 0.21
C VAL A 467 1.40 -41.07 1.49
N VAL A 468 1.88 -40.17 2.34
CA VAL A 468 2.23 -40.42 3.74
C VAL A 468 1.52 -39.38 4.60
N GLU A 469 1.39 -39.65 5.89
CA GLU A 469 0.91 -38.66 6.86
C GLU A 469 1.74 -37.38 6.79
N GLY A 470 1.08 -36.22 6.75
CA GLY A 470 1.74 -34.92 6.60
C GLY A 470 2.04 -34.51 5.16
N HIS A 471 1.69 -35.32 4.15
CA HIS A 471 1.80 -34.93 2.74
C HIS A 471 0.90 -33.73 2.41
N VAL A 472 1.53 -32.59 2.10
CA VAL A 472 0.87 -31.35 1.69
C VAL A 472 1.33 -30.91 0.30
N LEU A 473 0.58 -30.00 -0.29
CA LEU A 473 0.88 -29.41 -1.60
C LEU A 473 1.14 -27.92 -1.47
N VAL A 474 2.12 -27.42 -2.20
CA VAL A 474 2.49 -26.00 -2.29
C VAL A 474 2.41 -25.57 -3.75
N ALA A 475 1.62 -24.55 -4.08
CA ALA A 475 1.38 -24.14 -5.47
C ALA A 475 1.42 -22.62 -5.62
N PRO A 476 1.87 -22.10 -6.78
CA PRO A 476 1.75 -20.68 -7.11
C PRO A 476 0.28 -20.29 -7.23
N GLN A 477 -0.10 -19.07 -6.86
CA GLN A 477 -1.47 -18.58 -7.04
C GLN A 477 -1.83 -18.45 -8.52
N ARG A 478 -0.86 -18.09 -9.37
CA ARG A 478 -1.05 -18.02 -10.82
C ARG A 478 -1.05 -19.43 -11.41
N CYS A 479 -2.18 -19.81 -12.00
CA CYS A 479 -2.33 -21.13 -12.63
C CYS A 479 -1.45 -21.26 -13.87
N VAL A 480 -0.30 -21.93 -13.73
CA VAL A 480 0.58 -22.35 -14.83
C VAL A 480 0.80 -23.85 -14.83
N THR A 481 0.95 -24.45 -16.00
CA THR A 481 1.08 -25.91 -16.15
C THR A 481 2.49 -26.43 -15.92
N LYS A 482 3.51 -25.62 -16.22
CA LYS A 482 4.92 -26.01 -16.22
C LYS A 482 5.74 -25.15 -15.27
N LEU A 483 6.74 -25.74 -14.61
CA LEU A 483 7.64 -25.00 -13.71
C LEU A 483 8.39 -23.89 -14.46
N SER A 484 8.79 -24.16 -15.71
CA SER A 484 9.48 -23.20 -16.60
C SER A 484 8.65 -21.98 -17.02
N LEU A 485 7.34 -21.95 -16.71
CA LEU A 485 6.46 -20.80 -16.97
C LEU A 485 6.33 -19.85 -15.78
N LEU A 486 6.91 -20.20 -14.63
CA LEU A 486 7.03 -19.30 -13.49
C LEU A 486 8.13 -18.28 -13.72
N ASP A 487 7.90 -17.05 -13.25
CA ASP A 487 8.96 -16.04 -13.20
C ASP A 487 9.89 -16.28 -11.99
N ALA A 488 11.01 -15.55 -11.95
CA ALA A 488 12.01 -15.71 -10.89
C ALA A 488 11.46 -15.40 -9.49
N GLU A 489 10.48 -14.50 -9.37
CA GLU A 489 9.88 -14.14 -8.09
C GLU A 489 8.96 -15.26 -7.59
N GLU A 490 8.16 -15.85 -8.47
CA GLU A 490 7.30 -16.99 -8.16
C GLU A 490 8.12 -18.23 -7.81
N VAL A 491 9.20 -18.53 -8.54
CA VAL A 491 10.10 -19.64 -8.21
C VAL A 491 10.71 -19.44 -6.82
N ALA A 492 11.23 -18.23 -6.54
CA ALA A 492 11.80 -17.92 -5.23
C ALA A 492 10.75 -18.06 -4.12
N ASP A 493 9.58 -17.43 -4.26
CA ASP A 493 8.52 -17.47 -3.25
C ASP A 493 8.02 -18.91 -3.02
N LEU A 494 7.82 -19.68 -4.09
CA LEU A 494 7.38 -21.07 -4.02
C LEU A 494 8.34 -21.93 -3.20
N PHE A 495 9.63 -21.91 -3.51
CA PHE A 495 10.60 -22.75 -2.79
C PHE A 495 10.96 -22.22 -1.40
N MET A 496 10.88 -20.91 -1.15
CA MET A 496 10.95 -20.36 0.21
C MET A 496 9.76 -20.83 1.05
N CYS A 497 8.56 -20.94 0.46
CA CYS A 497 7.40 -21.53 1.14
C CYS A 497 7.63 -23.01 1.42
N VAL A 498 8.11 -23.78 0.44
CA VAL A 498 8.44 -25.21 0.60
C VAL A 498 9.40 -25.41 1.78
N GLN A 499 10.52 -24.69 1.81
CA GLN A 499 11.49 -24.78 2.91
C GLN A 499 10.88 -24.46 4.29
N ARG A 500 9.99 -23.46 4.37
CA ARG A 500 9.30 -23.10 5.62
C ARG A 500 8.34 -24.20 6.06
N ILE A 501 7.59 -24.77 5.12
CA ILE A 501 6.60 -25.80 5.36
C ILE A 501 7.27 -27.11 5.75
N GLU A 502 8.32 -27.52 5.05
CA GLU A 502 9.17 -28.67 5.37
C GLU A 502 9.66 -28.61 6.82
N ARG A 503 10.33 -27.51 7.23
CA ARG A 503 10.79 -27.32 8.61
C ARG A 503 9.66 -27.39 9.64
N ALA A 504 8.47 -26.87 9.30
CA ALA A 504 7.32 -26.90 10.19
C ALA A 504 6.76 -28.32 10.34
N LEU A 505 6.68 -29.08 9.24
CA LEU A 505 6.22 -30.46 9.23
C LEU A 505 7.19 -31.37 9.99
N GLU A 506 8.48 -31.28 9.72
CA GLU A 506 9.51 -32.08 10.43
C GLU A 506 9.47 -31.83 11.93
N LYS A 507 9.39 -30.55 12.35
CA LYS A 507 9.23 -30.19 13.76
C LYS A 507 7.95 -30.74 14.37
N PHE A 508 6.83 -30.67 13.64
CA PHE A 508 5.52 -31.13 14.14
C PHE A 508 5.46 -32.66 14.31
N TYR A 509 5.98 -33.41 13.34
CA TYR A 509 5.98 -34.87 13.35
C TYR A 509 7.18 -35.49 14.08
N GLY A 510 8.14 -34.68 14.55
CA GLY A 510 9.36 -35.16 15.20
C GLY A 510 10.28 -35.95 14.26
N LEU A 511 10.36 -35.51 13.00
CA LEU A 511 11.10 -36.16 11.92
C LEU A 511 12.32 -35.32 11.52
N SER A 512 13.25 -35.93 10.79
CA SER A 512 14.50 -35.31 10.33
C SER A 512 14.72 -35.44 8.82
N SER A 513 13.69 -35.87 8.08
CA SER A 513 13.80 -36.12 6.65
C SER A 513 12.47 -35.87 5.97
N SER A 514 12.54 -35.33 4.75
CA SER A 514 11.39 -35.05 3.89
C SER A 514 11.74 -35.35 2.43
N THR A 515 10.73 -35.71 1.63
CA THR A 515 10.84 -35.76 0.17
C THR A 515 10.10 -34.57 -0.41
N VAL A 516 10.82 -33.79 -1.21
CA VAL A 516 10.27 -32.68 -1.99
C VAL A 516 10.26 -33.09 -3.46
N CYS A 517 9.09 -33.13 -4.09
CA CYS A 517 8.93 -33.63 -5.46
C CYS A 517 8.04 -32.70 -6.30
N ILE A 518 8.36 -32.57 -7.59
CA ILE A 518 7.54 -31.86 -8.59
C ILE A 518 7.37 -32.78 -9.78
N GLN A 519 6.12 -33.03 -10.15
CA GLN A 519 5.75 -33.74 -11.37
C GLN A 519 5.47 -32.69 -12.45
N ASP A 520 6.46 -32.40 -13.31
CA ASP A 520 6.37 -31.33 -14.30
C ASP A 520 6.13 -31.85 -15.72
N GLY A 521 4.86 -32.12 -16.07
CA GLY A 521 4.44 -32.68 -17.36
C GLY A 521 3.81 -34.07 -17.28
N PRO A 522 3.18 -34.54 -18.38
CA PRO A 522 2.43 -35.80 -18.40
C PRO A 522 3.34 -37.01 -18.13
N ASP A 523 4.52 -37.06 -18.74
CA ASP A 523 5.45 -38.19 -18.57
C ASP A 523 6.10 -38.23 -17.18
N ALA A 524 6.08 -37.11 -16.45
CA ALA A 524 6.48 -37.04 -15.04
C ALA A 524 5.34 -37.41 -14.07
N GLY A 525 4.16 -37.77 -14.58
CA GLY A 525 3.00 -38.15 -13.78
C GLY A 525 2.13 -36.98 -13.30
N GLN A 526 2.27 -35.77 -13.87
CA GLN A 526 1.51 -34.60 -13.44
C GLN A 526 0.00 -34.79 -13.70
N THR A 527 -0.77 -34.97 -12.62
CA THR A 527 -2.22 -35.24 -12.71
C THR A 527 -3.09 -33.99 -12.80
N VAL A 528 -2.64 -32.88 -12.22
CA VAL A 528 -3.34 -31.58 -12.22
C VAL A 528 -2.53 -30.59 -13.04
N LYS A 529 -3.19 -29.91 -13.99
CA LYS A 529 -2.58 -28.92 -14.91
C LYS A 529 -2.27 -27.58 -14.22
N HIS A 530 -1.61 -27.65 -13.08
CA HIS A 530 -1.11 -26.54 -12.29
C HIS A 530 0.18 -27.01 -11.62
N VAL A 531 1.27 -26.24 -11.65
CA VAL A 531 2.48 -26.50 -10.86
C VAL A 531 2.11 -26.70 -9.39
N HIS A 532 2.62 -27.75 -8.78
CA HIS A 532 2.55 -27.98 -7.34
C HIS A 532 3.75 -28.78 -6.89
N VAL A 533 4.28 -28.39 -5.74
CA VAL A 533 5.34 -29.09 -5.03
C VAL A 533 4.72 -29.98 -3.98
N HIS A 534 5.08 -31.26 -4.02
CA HIS A 534 4.75 -32.22 -2.98
C HIS A 534 5.78 -32.12 -1.87
N VAL A 535 5.33 -31.96 -0.63
CA VAL A 535 6.19 -32.02 0.56
C VAL A 535 5.72 -33.18 1.43
N LEU A 536 6.55 -34.23 1.52
CA LEU A 536 6.24 -35.47 2.22
C LEU A 536 7.25 -35.66 3.36
N PRO A 537 6.88 -35.43 4.63
CA PRO A 537 7.75 -35.77 5.74
C PRO A 537 7.90 -37.30 5.83
N ARG A 538 9.14 -37.79 5.97
CA ARG A 538 9.48 -39.21 5.80
C ARG A 538 9.77 -39.90 7.12
N ARG A 539 9.38 -41.16 7.20
CA ARG A 539 9.74 -42.08 8.28
C ARG A 539 10.55 -43.24 7.71
N ARG A 540 11.36 -43.87 8.56
CA ARG A 540 12.02 -45.11 8.17
C ARG A 540 10.96 -46.15 7.82
N ASN A 541 11.07 -46.76 6.63
CA ASN A 541 10.19 -47.81 6.11
C ASN A 541 8.72 -47.38 5.86
N ASP A 542 8.48 -46.11 5.49
CA ASP A 542 7.14 -45.65 5.09
C ASP A 542 6.71 -46.13 3.67
N PHE A 543 7.66 -46.51 2.82
CA PHE A 543 7.40 -47.35 1.64
C PHE A 543 8.09 -48.72 1.78
N THR A 544 7.53 -49.74 1.11
CA THR A 544 8.08 -51.10 1.10
C THR A 544 9.46 -51.19 0.47
N GLU A 545 9.73 -50.34 -0.52
CA GLU A 545 10.99 -50.21 -1.25
C GLU A 545 11.35 -48.72 -1.30
N ASN A 546 12.02 -48.22 -0.25
CA ASN A 546 12.27 -46.78 -0.12
C ASN A 546 13.18 -46.20 -1.24
N ASP A 547 13.91 -47.03 -1.99
CA ASP A 547 15.07 -46.61 -2.82
C ASP A 547 15.21 -47.26 -4.21
N ASP A 548 14.24 -48.05 -4.72
CA ASP A 548 14.40 -48.79 -6.01
C ASP A 548 14.37 -47.93 -7.29
N VAL A 549 14.50 -46.61 -7.17
CA VAL A 549 14.64 -45.70 -8.33
C VAL A 549 16.09 -45.60 -8.82
N TYR A 550 17.07 -46.00 -8.00
CA TYR A 550 18.50 -45.95 -8.35
C TYR A 550 19.13 -47.34 -8.25
N VAL A 551 18.94 -48.18 -9.27
CA VAL A 551 19.85 -49.31 -9.47
C VAL A 551 21.18 -48.71 -9.91
N ALA A 552 22.21 -48.81 -9.06
CA ALA A 552 23.57 -48.50 -9.48
C ALA A 552 23.91 -49.40 -10.69
N VAL A 553 24.03 -48.81 -11.87
CA VAL A 553 24.59 -49.46 -13.05
C VAL A 553 26.10 -49.53 -12.89
#